data_AF-G4NDU3-F1
#
_entry.id   AF-G4NDU3-F1
#
_cell.length_a   1.000
_cell.length_b   1.000
_cell.length_c   1.000
_cell.angle_alpha   90.00
_cell.angle_beta   90.00
_cell.angle_gamma   90.00
#
_symmetry.space_group_name_H-M   'P 1'
#
loop_
_entity.id
_entity.type
_entity.pdbx_description
1 polymer ?
#
loop_
_entity_poly.entity_id
_entity_poly.type
_entity_poly.pdbx_seq_one_letter_code
_entity_poly.pdbx_strand_id
1 'polypeptide(L)'
;MRQSSASSPWSWASQQSQQAPGRPLARLLPLLLLQLVLFTTAALGFDPVKDAECDSVDSICLTSFRWCARNGRSCHYPEGVDAYIPWSTSSPYAMLYHGNVYDVTWKQAVPGVPVKIEWFFSEKLYTTVNDGWGTPQVMWSMNTTDSSFTFDPLAILMSFPTQYSNISSGEAIAATHDVSNYLRISQPNATSDSQRAPALTDQFLVHTGWTEEFVRNVQAFDANLYGQQQRNWQIGVGAGIGIGLPLIVVLSWFMGHRLGTKAGYELAAKVARRREVREMS
;
A
#
# COMPACT_ATOMS: atom_id res chain seq x y z
N MET A 1 42.02 28.80 44.37
CA MET A 1 43.37 28.31 44.73
C MET A 1 43.33 26.78 44.54
N ARG A 2 44.12 26.08 43.72
CA ARG A 2 45.47 26.22 43.12
C ARG A 2 45.36 25.67 41.67
N GLN A 3 45.77 26.35 40.60
CA GLN A 3 47.14 26.57 40.07
C GLN A 3 48.05 25.33 40.00
N SER A 4 48.51 25.04 38.77
CA SER A 4 49.83 24.56 38.30
C SER A 4 49.62 23.71 37.02
N SER A 5 49.91 24.08 35.77
CA SER A 5 51.04 24.75 35.07
C SER A 5 52.39 24.02 35.13
N ALA A 6 52.77 23.37 34.02
CA ALA A 6 54.12 23.11 33.48
C ALA A 6 53.98 22.23 32.21
N SER A 7 54.19 22.68 30.97
CA SER A 7 55.41 23.11 30.24
C SER A 7 56.25 21.96 29.64
N SER A 8 56.03 21.70 28.33
CA SER A 8 57.00 21.53 27.21
C SER A 8 58.15 20.48 27.29
N PRO A 9 59.00 20.32 26.25
CA PRO A 9 58.76 20.16 24.79
C PRO A 9 59.65 19.04 24.18
N TRP A 10 59.26 18.32 23.12
CA TRP A 10 60.25 17.78 22.15
C TRP A 10 59.63 17.66 20.76
N SER A 11 60.14 18.50 19.88
CA SER A 11 60.03 18.49 18.42
C SER A 11 60.90 17.38 17.83
N TRP A 12 60.41 16.61 16.87
CA TRP A 12 61.20 16.22 15.70
C TRP A 12 60.30 16.10 14.48
N ALA A 13 60.78 16.75 13.42
CA ALA A 13 60.17 16.85 12.11
C ALA A 13 60.09 15.50 11.41
N SER A 14 58.98 15.26 10.72
CA SER A 14 58.97 14.44 9.52
C SER A 14 58.18 15.17 8.43
N GLN A 15 58.95 15.68 7.50
CA GLN A 15 58.56 16.38 6.29
C GLN A 15 58.09 15.32 5.27
N GLN A 16 56.79 15.21 5.01
CA GLN A 16 56.28 14.48 3.85
C GLN A 16 55.16 15.24 3.14
N SER A 17 55.54 15.74 1.97
CA SER A 17 54.78 15.68 0.71
C SER A 17 53.38 16.28 0.68
N GLN A 18 53.32 17.51 0.18
CA GLN A 18 52.18 18.03 -0.56
C GLN A 18 51.71 17.03 -1.63
N GLN A 19 50.46 16.57 -1.53
CA GLN A 19 49.66 16.12 -2.68
C GLN A 19 48.18 16.07 -2.26
N ALA A 20 47.45 17.16 -2.52
CA ALA A 20 46.03 17.04 -2.84
C ALA A 20 45.97 16.65 -4.33
N PRO A 21 45.24 15.60 -4.71
CA PRO A 21 43.87 15.86 -5.16
C PRO A 21 42.88 14.71 -4.89
N GLY A 22 41.59 15.05 -4.94
CA GLY A 22 40.53 14.08 -5.22
C GLY A 22 39.72 13.66 -4.01
N ARG A 23 38.74 14.49 -3.63
CA ARG A 23 37.57 14.07 -2.86
C ARG A 23 36.48 13.57 -3.83
N PRO A 24 36.28 12.26 -4.05
CA PRO A 24 35.08 11.78 -4.75
C PRO A 24 33.87 11.58 -3.80
N LEU A 25 34.07 11.59 -2.48
CA LEU A 25 33.02 11.22 -1.52
C LEU A 25 31.91 12.28 -1.33
N ALA A 26 32.16 13.55 -1.67
CA ALA A 26 31.16 14.62 -1.46
C ALA A 26 30.05 14.68 -2.52
N ARG A 27 30.19 13.97 -3.66
CA ARG A 27 29.17 13.98 -4.73
C ARG A 27 28.20 12.81 -4.68
N LEU A 28 28.45 11.79 -3.87
CA LEU A 28 27.57 10.63 -3.74
C LEU A 28 26.42 10.84 -2.74
N LEU A 29 26.64 11.67 -1.71
CA LEU A 29 25.61 11.98 -0.70
C LEU A 29 24.30 12.59 -1.25
N PRO A 30 24.34 13.61 -2.15
CA PRO A 30 23.09 14.17 -2.69
C PRO A 30 22.37 13.21 -3.64
N LEU A 31 23.09 12.30 -4.30
CA LEU A 31 22.51 11.29 -5.20
C LEU A 31 21.80 10.17 -4.41
N LEU A 32 22.35 9.81 -3.25
CA LEU A 32 21.75 8.83 -2.33
C LEU A 32 20.51 9.40 -1.61
N LEU A 33 20.53 10.69 -1.25
CA LEU A 33 19.35 11.40 -0.73
C LEU A 33 18.25 11.56 -1.80
N LEU A 34 18.60 11.82 -3.06
CA LEU A 34 17.63 11.93 -4.15
C LEU A 34 16.92 10.60 -4.44
N GLN A 35 17.61 9.47 -4.30
CA GLN A 35 16.98 8.14 -4.45
C GLN A 35 16.10 7.77 -3.26
N LEU A 36 16.42 8.22 -2.05
CA LEU A 36 15.57 7.98 -0.87
C LEU A 36 14.23 8.73 -0.94
N VAL A 37 14.19 9.92 -1.55
CA VAL A 37 12.95 10.70 -1.75
C VAL A 37 12.05 10.11 -2.84
N LEU A 38 12.61 9.40 -3.82
CA LEU A 38 11.84 8.78 -4.91
C LEU A 38 11.11 7.48 -4.51
N PHE A 39 11.44 6.89 -3.36
CA PHE A 39 10.77 5.66 -2.87
C PHE A 39 9.71 5.90 -1.80
N THR A 40 9.43 7.16 -1.43
CA THR A 40 8.38 7.52 -0.47
C THR A 40 7.19 8.19 -1.14
N THR A 41 6.71 7.67 -2.27
CA THR A 41 5.32 7.88 -2.67
C THR A 41 4.51 6.73 -2.07
N ALA A 42 4.24 6.80 -0.76
CA ALA A 42 3.13 6.05 -0.21
C ALA A 42 1.89 6.53 -0.95
N ALA A 43 1.28 5.66 -1.76
CA ALA A 43 -0.03 5.93 -2.32
C ALA A 43 -0.98 6.06 -1.12
N LEU A 44 -1.28 7.30 -0.73
CA LEU A 44 -2.27 7.58 0.29
C LEU A 44 -3.63 7.34 -0.36
N GLY A 45 -4.40 6.39 0.19
CA GLY A 45 -5.78 6.17 -0.21
C GLY A 45 -6.62 7.39 0.06
N PHE A 46 -7.58 7.64 -0.83
CA PHE A 46 -8.41 8.83 -0.82
C PHE A 46 -9.71 8.60 -0.02
N ASP A 47 -9.84 9.25 1.13
CA ASP A 47 -11.08 9.33 1.92
C ASP A 47 -11.92 10.50 1.37
N PRO A 48 -13.08 10.25 0.74
CA PRO A 48 -13.86 11.30 0.10
C PRO A 48 -14.36 12.38 1.06
N VAL A 49 -14.49 12.07 2.35
CA VAL A 49 -14.88 13.04 3.37
C VAL A 49 -13.68 13.80 3.90
N LYS A 50 -12.52 13.18 4.09
CA LYS A 50 -11.31 13.86 4.61
C LYS A 50 -10.53 14.60 3.54
N ASP A 51 -10.53 14.12 2.30
CA ASP A 51 -9.67 14.60 1.21
C ASP A 51 -10.34 15.62 0.27
N ALA A 52 -11.37 16.30 0.80
CA ALA A 52 -11.91 17.58 0.36
C ALA A 52 -12.72 17.64 -0.95
N GLU A 53 -12.97 16.53 -1.66
CA GLU A 53 -13.77 16.55 -2.89
C GLU A 53 -15.02 15.68 -2.79
N CYS A 54 -16.02 16.25 -2.11
CA CYS A 54 -17.41 15.99 -2.42
C CYS A 54 -17.74 16.59 -3.79
N ASP A 55 -17.47 15.83 -4.86
CA ASP A 55 -17.56 16.33 -6.24
C ASP A 55 -18.95 16.85 -6.63
N SER A 56 -20.00 16.35 -5.97
CA SER A 56 -21.39 16.72 -6.24
C SER A 56 -21.95 17.56 -5.10
N VAL A 57 -22.30 18.81 -5.40
CA VAL A 57 -22.97 19.71 -4.44
C VAL A 57 -24.37 19.22 -4.05
N ASP A 58 -24.98 18.34 -4.84
CA ASP A 58 -26.39 17.91 -4.71
C ASP A 58 -26.57 16.54 -4.01
N SER A 59 -25.49 15.98 -3.49
CA SER A 59 -25.50 14.69 -2.79
C SER A 59 -24.91 14.82 -1.39
N ILE A 60 -25.38 14.01 -0.45
CA ILE A 60 -24.62 13.78 0.78
C ILE A 60 -23.35 13.00 0.40
N CYS A 61 -22.22 13.35 0.99
CA CYS A 61 -21.02 12.52 0.88
C CYS A 61 -20.84 11.69 2.12
N LEU A 62 -20.44 10.44 1.96
CA LEU A 62 -20.31 9.49 3.04
C LEU A 62 -18.91 8.87 3.04
N THR A 63 -18.35 8.71 4.24
CA THR A 63 -17.12 7.93 4.42
C THR A 63 -17.48 6.47 4.18
N SER A 64 -16.84 5.83 3.21
CA SER A 64 -17.00 4.40 2.97
C SER A 64 -15.97 3.59 3.77
N PHE A 65 -16.17 2.27 3.87
CA PHE A 65 -15.19 1.33 4.43
C PHE A 65 -14.10 0.93 3.42
N ARG A 66 -14.13 1.55 2.23
CA ARG A 66 -13.15 1.36 1.16
C ARG A 66 -12.90 2.71 0.48
N TRP A 67 -11.62 3.03 0.28
CA TRP A 67 -11.16 4.34 -0.18
C TRP A 67 -10.34 4.18 -1.45
N CYS A 68 -10.95 4.44 -2.60
CA CYS A 68 -10.30 4.30 -3.89
C CYS A 68 -9.81 5.66 -4.40
N ALA A 69 -8.60 5.68 -4.99
CA ALA A 69 -8.14 6.82 -5.77
C ALA A 69 -9.09 7.09 -6.94
N ARG A 70 -9.12 8.34 -7.45
CA ARG A 70 -10.03 8.75 -8.54
C ARG A 70 -9.95 7.91 -9.81
N ASN A 71 -8.80 7.30 -10.07
CA ASN A 71 -8.60 6.41 -11.21
C ASN A 71 -9.15 4.99 -10.98
N GLY A 72 -9.66 4.68 -9.78
CA GLY A 72 -10.18 3.37 -9.36
C GLY A 72 -9.12 2.27 -9.24
N ARG A 73 -7.83 2.58 -9.42
CA ARG A 73 -6.76 1.57 -9.53
C ARG A 73 -6.15 1.16 -8.19
N SER A 74 -6.16 2.06 -7.22
CA SER A 74 -5.62 1.82 -5.88
C SER A 74 -6.70 2.11 -4.86
N CYS A 75 -7.11 1.07 -4.14
CA CYS A 75 -8.03 1.19 -3.02
C CYS A 75 -7.32 0.82 -1.72
N HIS A 76 -7.69 1.53 -0.67
CA HIS A 76 -7.19 1.38 0.67
C HIS A 76 -8.37 1.16 1.61
N TYR A 77 -8.07 0.61 2.78
CA TYR A 77 -9.07 0.32 3.81
C TYR A 77 -8.68 1.09 5.07
N PRO A 78 -9.66 1.64 5.82
CA PRO A 78 -9.39 2.24 7.12
C PRO A 78 -8.83 1.22 8.11
N GLU A 79 -8.27 1.71 9.21
CA GLU A 79 -7.84 0.86 10.30
C GLU A 79 -8.99 -0.01 10.83
N GLY A 80 -8.70 -1.30 11.09
CA GLY A 80 -9.70 -2.28 11.53
C GLY A 80 -10.63 -2.79 10.42
N VAL A 81 -10.36 -2.45 9.16
CA VAL A 81 -11.05 -2.97 7.96
C VAL A 81 -10.06 -3.61 7.02
N ASP A 82 -10.44 -4.76 6.46
CA ASP A 82 -9.63 -5.49 5.48
C ASP A 82 -10.36 -5.64 4.13
N ALA A 83 -9.61 -6.02 3.10
CA ALA A 83 -10.20 -6.50 1.86
C ALA A 83 -10.80 -7.90 2.08
N TYR A 84 -12.01 -8.16 1.55
CA TYR A 84 -12.62 -9.50 1.61
C TYR A 84 -11.70 -10.60 1.04
N ILE A 85 -11.06 -10.30 -0.08
CA ILE A 85 -9.99 -11.12 -0.63
C ILE A 85 -8.69 -10.46 -0.15
N PRO A 86 -7.93 -11.11 0.77
CA PRO A 86 -6.59 -10.65 1.12
C PRO A 86 -5.79 -10.52 -0.19
N TRP A 87 -4.69 -9.76 -0.29
CA TRP A 87 -3.94 -9.53 -1.56
C TRP A 87 -4.68 -8.81 -2.72
N SER A 88 -6.00 -8.64 -2.71
CA SER A 88 -6.75 -7.98 -3.79
C SER A 88 -7.22 -6.58 -3.39
N THR A 89 -6.53 -5.55 -3.87
CA THR A 89 -6.99 -4.15 -3.74
C THR A 89 -8.16 -3.82 -4.67
N SER A 90 -8.52 -4.74 -5.57
CA SER A 90 -9.64 -4.59 -6.50
C SER A 90 -10.94 -5.19 -5.98
N SER A 91 -10.93 -5.90 -4.84
CA SER A 91 -12.16 -6.42 -4.24
C SER A 91 -13.12 -5.26 -3.94
N PRO A 92 -14.37 -5.28 -4.44
CA PRO A 92 -15.32 -4.22 -4.16
C PRO A 92 -15.85 -4.26 -2.73
N TYR A 93 -15.61 -5.34 -2.00
CA TYR A 93 -16.15 -5.59 -0.67
C TYR A 93 -15.12 -5.33 0.43
N ALA A 94 -15.54 -4.58 1.44
CA ALA A 94 -14.82 -4.41 2.69
C ALA A 94 -15.22 -5.48 3.72
N MET A 95 -14.28 -5.92 4.54
CA MET A 95 -14.49 -6.85 5.64
C MET A 95 -14.33 -6.11 6.96
N LEU A 96 -15.43 -6.01 7.71
CA LEU A 96 -15.50 -5.45 9.05
C LEU A 96 -15.52 -6.60 10.06
N TYR A 97 -15.23 -6.28 11.32
CA TYR A 97 -15.14 -7.25 12.40
C TYR A 97 -15.97 -6.85 13.61
N HIS A 98 -16.62 -7.84 14.22
CA HIS A 98 -17.23 -7.75 15.53
C HIS A 98 -16.14 -7.43 16.56
N GLY A 99 -16.39 -6.42 17.38
CA GLY A 99 -15.43 -5.94 18.39
C GLY A 99 -14.64 -4.71 17.95
N ASN A 100 -14.68 -4.36 16.67
CA ASN A 100 -14.20 -3.08 16.18
C ASN A 100 -15.35 -2.08 16.06
N VAL A 101 -14.98 -0.81 16.11
CA VAL A 101 -15.89 0.33 16.04
C VAL A 101 -15.44 1.23 14.91
N TYR A 102 -16.37 1.70 14.09
CA TYR A 102 -16.08 2.41 12.86
C TYR A 102 -16.75 3.77 12.81
N ASP A 103 -15.97 4.82 12.57
CA ASP A 103 -16.53 6.16 12.43
C ASP A 103 -17.05 6.40 11.02
N VAL A 104 -18.36 6.52 10.91
CA VAL A 104 -19.08 6.87 9.68
C VAL A 104 -19.33 8.36 9.71
N THR A 105 -18.64 9.12 8.87
CA THR A 105 -18.80 10.58 8.79
C THR A 105 -19.38 11.01 7.45
N TRP A 106 -20.10 12.13 7.43
CA TRP A 106 -20.67 12.67 6.20
C TRP A 106 -20.55 14.19 6.11
N LYS A 107 -20.67 14.69 4.88
CA LYS A 107 -20.66 16.11 4.53
C LYS A 107 -21.85 16.46 3.63
N GLN A 108 -22.09 17.77 3.51
CA GLN A 108 -23.13 18.35 2.65
C GLN A 108 -24.58 18.00 3.03
N ALA A 109 -24.79 17.41 4.21
CA ALA A 109 -26.10 17.34 4.84
C ALA A 109 -26.62 18.75 5.15
N VAL A 110 -27.91 18.98 4.95
CA VAL A 110 -28.61 20.22 5.27
C VAL A 110 -28.54 20.46 6.78
N PRO A 111 -27.96 21.58 7.25
CA PRO A 111 -27.85 21.87 8.68
C PRO A 111 -29.21 21.91 9.37
N GLY A 112 -29.31 21.34 10.57
CA GLY A 112 -30.53 21.34 11.38
C GLY A 112 -31.62 20.35 10.95
N VAL A 113 -31.45 19.66 9.82
CA VAL A 113 -32.35 18.58 9.40
C VAL A 113 -31.76 17.23 9.87
N PRO A 114 -32.50 16.41 10.63
CA PRO A 114 -32.02 15.11 11.06
C PRO A 114 -31.62 14.22 9.88
N VAL A 115 -30.49 13.54 10.06
CA VAL A 115 -29.93 12.56 9.15
C VAL A 115 -30.44 11.18 9.56
N LYS A 116 -31.05 10.48 8.60
CA LYS A 116 -31.50 9.10 8.75
C LYS A 116 -30.40 8.17 8.25
N ILE A 117 -29.95 7.28 9.14
CA ILE A 117 -28.99 6.22 8.85
C ILE A 117 -29.76 4.91 8.79
N GLU A 118 -29.54 4.12 7.76
CA GLU A 118 -30.18 2.83 7.55
C GLU A 118 -29.13 1.79 7.20
N TRP A 119 -29.19 0.63 7.84
CA TRP A 119 -28.36 -0.52 7.50
C TRP A 119 -29.19 -1.54 6.73
N PHE A 120 -28.74 -1.82 5.52
CA PHE A 120 -29.33 -2.79 4.62
C PHE A 120 -28.56 -4.09 4.64
N PHE A 121 -29.26 -5.21 4.76
CA PHE A 121 -28.74 -6.54 4.50
C PHE A 121 -29.87 -7.53 4.20
N SER A 122 -29.53 -8.69 3.64
CA SER A 122 -30.51 -9.73 3.29
C SER A 122 -30.86 -10.56 4.52
N GLU A 123 -32.14 -10.72 4.81
CA GLU A 123 -32.60 -11.66 5.86
C GLU A 123 -32.34 -13.12 5.47
N LYS A 124 -32.25 -13.42 4.16
CA LYS A 124 -32.08 -14.78 3.67
C LYS A 124 -30.59 -15.14 3.63
N LEU A 125 -30.17 -16.01 4.56
CA LEU A 125 -28.84 -16.61 4.59
C LEU A 125 -28.51 -17.45 3.35
N TYR A 126 -29.55 -18.03 2.74
CA TYR A 126 -29.43 -18.84 1.53
C TYR A 126 -30.63 -18.51 0.65
N THR A 127 -30.40 -17.82 -0.46
CA THR A 127 -31.34 -17.92 -1.55
C THR A 127 -31.11 -19.24 -2.24
N THR A 128 -32.18 -19.96 -2.57
CA THR A 128 -32.01 -21.09 -3.49
C THR A 128 -31.47 -20.52 -4.80
N VAL A 129 -30.67 -21.28 -5.54
CA VAL A 129 -29.98 -20.82 -6.78
C VAL A 129 -30.96 -20.16 -7.78
N ASN A 130 -32.26 -20.43 -7.65
CA ASN A 130 -33.33 -19.91 -8.50
C ASN A 130 -33.92 -18.55 -8.05
N ASP A 131 -33.69 -18.11 -6.80
CA ASP A 131 -34.36 -16.92 -6.23
C ASP A 131 -33.57 -15.61 -6.41
N GLY A 132 -32.41 -15.67 -7.08
CA GLY A 132 -31.49 -14.54 -7.20
C GLY A 132 -30.78 -14.21 -5.89
N TRP A 133 -29.87 -13.25 -5.89
CA TRP A 133 -29.32 -12.69 -4.65
C TRP A 133 -30.44 -11.94 -3.95
N GLY A 134 -30.73 -12.27 -2.69
CA GLY A 134 -31.84 -11.65 -1.95
C GLY A 134 -31.69 -10.13 -1.95
N THR A 135 -32.77 -9.40 -2.23
CA THR A 135 -32.73 -7.93 -2.24
C THR A 135 -32.50 -7.42 -0.81
N PRO A 136 -31.40 -6.68 -0.54
CA PRO A 136 -31.17 -6.11 0.77
C PRO A 136 -32.32 -5.19 1.17
N GLN A 137 -32.80 -5.34 2.40
CA GLN A 137 -33.88 -4.53 2.95
C GLN A 137 -33.37 -3.75 4.16
N VAL A 138 -34.10 -2.71 4.58
CA VAL A 138 -33.75 -1.97 5.81
C VAL A 138 -33.94 -2.93 6.98
N MET A 139 -32.86 -3.25 7.69
CA MET A 139 -32.89 -4.14 8.85
C MET A 139 -32.77 -3.36 10.16
N TRP A 140 -32.11 -2.20 10.09
CA TRP A 140 -31.93 -1.29 11.21
C TRP A 140 -31.91 0.15 10.73
N SER A 141 -32.41 1.08 11.54
CA SER A 141 -32.32 2.51 11.25
C SER A 141 -32.27 3.33 12.53
N MET A 142 -31.59 4.47 12.44
CA MET A 142 -31.62 5.52 13.46
C MET A 142 -31.66 6.90 12.82
N ASN A 143 -32.01 7.91 13.62
CA ASN A 143 -31.89 9.31 13.26
C ASN A 143 -30.84 9.97 14.15
N THR A 144 -30.06 10.89 13.60
CA THR A 144 -29.15 11.75 14.35
C THR A 144 -29.12 13.15 13.77
N THR A 145 -28.79 14.14 14.59
CA THR A 145 -28.48 15.51 14.17
C THR A 145 -26.99 15.78 14.04
N ASP A 146 -26.16 14.80 14.41
CA ASP A 146 -24.71 14.91 14.36
C ASP A 146 -24.20 14.82 12.91
N SER A 147 -22.92 15.08 12.69
CA SER A 147 -22.24 14.91 11.39
C SER A 147 -21.47 13.60 11.27
N SER A 148 -21.53 12.77 12.31
CA SER A 148 -20.80 11.52 12.43
C SER A 148 -21.61 10.52 13.26
N PHE A 149 -21.39 9.25 12.99
CA PHE A 149 -21.99 8.14 13.70
C PHE A 149 -20.94 7.05 13.92
N THR A 150 -20.86 6.57 15.16
CA THR A 150 -19.98 5.49 15.56
C THR A 150 -20.70 4.16 15.34
N PHE A 151 -20.32 3.46 14.28
CA PHE A 151 -20.88 2.17 13.90
C PHE A 151 -20.19 1.03 14.65
N ASP A 152 -20.89 0.47 15.62
CA ASP A 152 -20.55 -0.79 16.29
C ASP A 152 -21.49 -1.89 15.77
N PRO A 153 -21.02 -2.74 14.82
CA PRO A 153 -21.87 -3.75 14.20
C PRO A 153 -22.45 -4.71 15.25
N LEU A 154 -21.65 -5.13 16.22
CA LEU A 154 -22.07 -6.13 17.20
C LEU A 154 -23.13 -5.55 18.15
N ALA A 155 -22.92 -4.33 18.66
CA ALA A 155 -23.91 -3.69 19.53
C ALA A 155 -25.27 -3.52 18.83
N ILE A 156 -25.27 -3.16 17.54
CA ILE A 156 -26.49 -3.03 16.74
C ILE A 156 -27.13 -4.40 16.50
N LEU A 157 -26.35 -5.41 16.12
CA LEU A 157 -26.88 -6.75 15.85
C LEU A 157 -27.46 -7.41 17.11
N MET A 158 -26.89 -7.11 18.28
CA MET A 158 -27.41 -7.55 19.57
C MET A 158 -28.71 -6.85 19.98
N SER A 159 -29.10 -5.76 19.32
CA SER A 159 -30.38 -5.09 19.56
C SER A 159 -31.54 -5.67 18.75
N PHE A 160 -31.32 -6.71 17.95
CA PHE A 160 -32.39 -7.39 17.21
C PHE A 160 -33.24 -8.27 18.15
N PRO A 161 -34.56 -8.38 17.93
CA PRO A 161 -35.31 -7.86 16.77
C PRO A 161 -35.51 -6.34 16.79
N THR A 162 -35.71 -5.75 15.61
CA THR A 162 -35.94 -4.31 15.45
C THR A 162 -37.36 -4.04 14.97
N GLN A 163 -37.74 -2.76 14.84
CA GLN A 163 -39.02 -2.40 14.22
C GLN A 163 -39.13 -2.76 12.74
N TYR A 164 -38.01 -3.10 12.07
CA TYR A 164 -37.98 -3.43 10.64
C TYR A 164 -37.85 -4.92 10.36
N SER A 165 -37.34 -5.69 11.33
CA SER A 165 -37.13 -7.12 11.16
C SER A 165 -37.35 -7.87 12.46
N ASN A 166 -38.04 -9.01 12.35
CA ASN A 166 -38.35 -9.89 13.47
C ASN A 166 -37.32 -11.02 13.65
N ILE A 167 -36.18 -10.96 12.96
CA ILE A 167 -35.13 -11.95 13.15
C ILE A 167 -34.45 -11.80 14.52
N SER A 168 -33.94 -12.91 15.03
CA SER A 168 -33.11 -12.93 16.23
C SER A 168 -31.75 -12.27 15.98
N SER A 169 -31.06 -11.88 17.06
CA SER A 169 -29.67 -11.39 16.97
C SER A 169 -28.72 -12.39 16.32
N GLY A 170 -28.88 -13.69 16.58
CA GLY A 170 -28.06 -14.74 15.96
C GLY A 170 -28.27 -14.84 14.45
N GLU A 171 -29.52 -14.73 13.99
CA GLU A 171 -29.86 -14.69 12.56
C GLU A 171 -29.34 -13.42 11.89
N ALA A 172 -29.45 -12.26 12.57
CA ALA A 172 -28.90 -11.01 12.08
C ALA A 172 -27.37 -11.08 11.92
N ILE A 173 -26.67 -11.62 12.93
CA ILE A 173 -25.22 -11.84 12.86
C ILE A 173 -24.86 -12.71 11.65
N ALA A 174 -25.54 -13.85 11.49
CA ALA A 174 -25.29 -14.73 10.36
C ALA A 174 -25.57 -14.05 9.00
N ALA A 175 -26.60 -13.20 8.93
CA ALA A 175 -27.01 -12.49 7.72
C ALA A 175 -25.97 -11.46 7.27
N THR A 176 -25.27 -10.83 8.22
CA THR A 176 -24.23 -9.85 7.89
C THR A 176 -22.94 -10.44 7.34
N HIS A 177 -22.80 -11.77 7.31
CA HIS A 177 -21.68 -12.44 6.63
C HIS A 177 -21.77 -12.39 5.10
N ASP A 178 -22.94 -12.02 4.55
CA ASP A 178 -23.11 -11.86 3.10
C ASP A 178 -22.45 -10.58 2.58
N VAL A 179 -22.11 -10.50 1.29
CA VAL A 179 -21.46 -9.32 0.68
C VAL A 179 -22.45 -8.19 0.36
N SER A 180 -23.74 -8.36 0.66
CA SER A 180 -24.79 -7.43 0.25
C SER A 180 -25.06 -6.30 1.26
N ASN A 181 -24.30 -6.22 2.36
CA ASN A 181 -24.50 -5.16 3.35
C ASN A 181 -24.06 -3.80 2.81
N TYR A 182 -24.83 -2.75 3.14
CA TYR A 182 -24.39 -1.38 2.97
C TYR A 182 -25.13 -0.45 3.95
N LEU A 183 -24.53 0.70 4.25
CA LEU A 183 -25.21 1.78 4.96
C LEU A 183 -25.73 2.80 3.95
N ARG A 184 -26.93 3.32 4.20
CA ARG A 184 -27.52 4.44 3.47
C ARG A 184 -27.73 5.61 4.41
N ILE A 185 -27.34 6.79 3.96
CA ILE A 185 -27.58 8.05 4.67
C ILE A 185 -28.49 8.94 3.82
N SER A 186 -29.53 9.49 4.44
CA SER A 186 -30.51 10.37 3.78
C SER A 186 -31.07 11.43 4.72
N GLN A 187 -31.68 12.48 4.15
CA GLN A 187 -32.42 13.50 4.89
C GLN A 187 -33.85 13.61 4.32
N PRO A 188 -34.73 12.65 4.62
CA PRO A 188 -36.08 12.60 4.03
C PRO A 188 -36.95 13.80 4.40
N ASN A 189 -36.62 14.51 5.47
CA ASN A 189 -37.35 15.68 5.96
C ASN A 189 -36.78 17.02 5.45
N ALA A 190 -35.77 16.99 4.55
CA ALA A 190 -35.32 18.20 3.89
C ALA A 190 -36.41 18.74 2.95
N THR A 191 -36.49 20.05 2.78
CA THR A 191 -37.43 20.64 1.80
C THR A 191 -37.06 20.19 0.39
N SER A 192 -38.03 20.13 -0.53
CA SER A 192 -37.78 19.66 -1.91
C SER A 192 -36.63 20.39 -2.60
N ASP A 193 -36.44 21.69 -2.32
CA ASP A 193 -35.38 22.52 -2.91
C ASP A 193 -33.99 22.28 -2.28
N SER A 194 -33.94 21.69 -1.08
CA SER A 194 -32.70 21.35 -0.37
C SER A 194 -32.45 19.85 -0.27
N GLN A 195 -33.32 19.03 -0.88
CA GLN A 195 -33.23 17.59 -0.81
C GLN A 195 -31.98 17.11 -1.53
N ARG A 196 -31.04 16.56 -0.76
CA ARG A 196 -29.82 15.95 -1.28
C ARG A 196 -30.07 14.49 -1.65
N ALA A 197 -29.42 14.02 -2.70
CA ALA A 197 -29.40 12.61 -3.03
C ALA A 197 -28.82 11.79 -1.85
N PRO A 198 -29.40 10.61 -1.54
CA PRO A 198 -28.89 9.76 -0.47
C PRO A 198 -27.50 9.24 -0.82
N ALA A 199 -26.65 9.09 0.20
CA ALA A 199 -25.32 8.51 0.08
C ALA A 199 -25.33 7.05 0.49
N LEU A 200 -24.48 6.24 -0.15
CA LEU A 200 -24.31 4.83 0.17
C LEU A 200 -22.83 4.54 0.44
N THR A 201 -22.55 3.65 1.38
CA THR A 201 -21.20 3.06 1.51
C THR A 201 -20.96 2.06 0.38
N ASP A 202 -19.70 1.71 0.14
CA ASP A 202 -19.39 0.47 -0.55
C ASP A 202 -19.99 -0.72 0.22
N GLN A 203 -20.16 -1.82 -0.50
CA GLN A 203 -20.65 -3.05 0.08
C GLN A 203 -19.63 -3.63 1.06
N PHE A 204 -20.14 -4.23 2.12
CA PHE A 204 -19.31 -4.86 3.13
C PHE A 204 -19.93 -6.12 3.69
N LEU A 205 -19.14 -6.81 4.49
CA LEU A 205 -19.51 -7.96 5.30
C LEU A 205 -18.92 -7.79 6.69
N VAL A 206 -19.58 -8.39 7.67
CA VAL A 206 -19.15 -8.33 9.07
C VAL A 206 -18.77 -9.74 9.50
N HIS A 207 -17.62 -9.90 10.14
CA HIS A 207 -17.13 -11.17 10.62
C HIS A 207 -16.74 -11.12 12.09
N THR A 208 -16.45 -12.26 12.70
CA THR A 208 -16.02 -12.31 14.10
C THR A 208 -14.59 -11.79 14.29
N GLY A 209 -14.22 -11.37 15.50
CA GLY A 209 -12.83 -11.05 15.85
C GLY A 209 -11.86 -12.22 15.67
N TRP A 210 -12.33 -13.48 15.72
CA TRP A 210 -11.49 -14.63 15.35
C TRP A 210 -11.06 -14.59 13.88
N THR A 211 -11.95 -14.15 12.98
CA THR A 211 -11.63 -13.96 11.56
C THR A 211 -10.58 -12.87 11.39
N GLU A 212 -10.66 -11.79 12.18
CA GLU A 212 -9.66 -10.73 12.19
C GLU A 212 -8.27 -11.26 12.55
N GLU A 213 -8.17 -12.01 13.66
CA GLU A 213 -6.91 -12.63 14.07
C GLU A 213 -6.37 -13.58 12.99
N PHE A 214 -7.24 -14.38 12.37
CA PHE A 214 -6.85 -15.26 11.29
C PHE A 214 -6.29 -14.47 10.10
N VAL A 215 -6.99 -13.42 9.64
CA VAL A 215 -6.55 -12.59 8.51
C VAL A 215 -5.22 -11.91 8.82
N ARG A 216 -5.07 -11.32 10.01
CA ARG A 216 -3.81 -10.70 10.45
C ARG A 216 -2.65 -11.70 10.49
N ASN A 217 -2.90 -12.93 10.95
CA ASN A 217 -1.90 -13.99 10.98
C ASN A 217 -1.47 -14.43 9.56
N VAL A 218 -2.43 -14.56 8.63
CA VAL A 218 -2.14 -14.87 7.22
C VAL A 218 -1.33 -13.76 6.57
N GLN A 219 -1.74 -12.49 6.75
CA GLN A 219 -1.01 -11.34 6.22
C GLN A 219 0.42 -11.25 6.79
N ALA A 220 0.60 -11.49 8.09
CA ALA A 220 1.92 -11.51 8.72
C ALA A 220 2.78 -12.66 8.19
N PHE A 221 2.20 -13.83 7.94
CA PHE A 221 2.90 -14.96 7.34
C PHE A 221 3.35 -14.65 5.91
N ASP A 222 2.47 -14.09 5.09
CA ASP A 222 2.78 -13.68 3.71
C ASP A 222 3.88 -12.60 3.69
N ALA A 223 3.77 -11.57 4.54
CA ALA A 223 4.80 -10.53 4.64
C ALA A 223 6.18 -11.12 5.00
N ASN A 224 6.22 -12.13 5.86
CA ASN A 224 7.45 -12.84 6.20
C ASN A 224 7.98 -13.66 5.01
N LEU A 225 7.13 -14.35 4.26
CA LEU A 225 7.53 -15.08 3.06
C LEU A 225 8.10 -14.15 1.99
N TYR A 226 7.44 -13.03 1.70
CA TYR A 226 7.94 -12.03 0.76
C TYR A 226 9.26 -11.43 1.25
N GLY A 227 9.39 -11.13 2.55
CA GLY A 227 10.63 -10.64 3.14
C GLY A 227 11.79 -11.64 3.02
N GLN A 228 11.52 -12.94 3.23
CA GLN A 228 12.51 -13.99 3.03
C GLN A 228 12.87 -14.17 1.56
N GLN A 229 11.88 -14.15 0.67
CA GLN A 229 12.09 -14.26 -0.76
C GLN A 229 12.90 -13.08 -1.29
N GLN A 230 12.63 -11.86 -0.82
CA GLN A 230 13.40 -10.67 -1.17
C GLN A 230 14.84 -10.75 -0.65
N ARG A 231 15.06 -11.24 0.58
CA ARG A 231 16.42 -11.50 1.09
C ARG A 231 17.15 -12.54 0.24
N ASN A 232 16.49 -13.64 -0.12
CA ASN A 232 17.06 -14.67 -0.98
C ASN A 232 17.37 -14.13 -2.39
N TRP A 233 16.50 -13.29 -2.94
CA TRP A 233 16.75 -12.58 -4.20
C TRP A 233 17.92 -11.61 -4.10
N GLN A 234 18.04 -10.84 -3.02
CA GLN A 234 19.17 -9.94 -2.79
C GLN A 234 20.49 -10.71 -2.66
N ILE A 235 20.49 -11.86 -1.98
CA ILE A 235 21.66 -12.74 -1.89
C ILE A 235 21.99 -13.30 -3.28
N GLY A 236 21.00 -13.76 -4.04
CA GLY A 236 21.19 -14.30 -5.39
C GLY A 236 21.70 -13.26 -6.40
N VAL A 237 21.13 -12.06 -6.41
CA VAL A 237 21.56 -10.95 -7.28
C VAL A 237 22.92 -10.42 -6.86
N GLY A 238 23.17 -10.29 -5.54
CA GLY A 238 24.46 -9.88 -5.00
C GLY A 238 25.58 -10.86 -5.35
N ALA A 239 25.33 -12.17 -5.24
CA ALA A 239 26.29 -13.20 -5.63
C ALA A 239 26.51 -13.24 -7.15
N GLY A 240 25.44 -13.10 -7.95
CA GLY A 240 25.52 -13.12 -9.41
C GLY A 240 26.32 -11.95 -10.00
N ILE A 241 26.12 -10.74 -9.49
CA ILE A 241 26.86 -9.55 -9.93
C ILE A 241 28.30 -9.56 -9.38
N GLY A 242 28.49 -10.00 -8.12
CA GLY A 242 29.80 -10.04 -7.47
C GLY A 242 30.79 -11.02 -8.09
N ILE A 243 30.31 -12.15 -8.64
CA ILE A 243 31.17 -13.16 -9.28
C ILE A 243 31.17 -13.00 -10.81
N GLY A 244 30.04 -12.62 -11.41
CA GLY A 244 29.89 -12.55 -12.87
C GLY A 244 30.77 -11.48 -13.54
N LEU A 245 30.82 -10.27 -12.98
CA LEU A 245 31.61 -9.17 -13.55
C LEU A 245 33.12 -9.44 -13.56
N PRO A 246 33.74 -9.87 -12.44
CA PRO A 246 35.16 -10.23 -12.45
C PRO A 246 35.49 -11.35 -13.45
N LEU A 247 34.62 -12.35 -13.57
CA LEU A 247 34.84 -13.51 -14.43
C LEU A 247 34.74 -13.14 -15.92
N ILE A 248 33.79 -12.27 -16.30
CA ILE A 248 33.70 -11.71 -17.65
C ILE A 248 34.95 -10.87 -17.96
N VAL A 249 35.40 -10.02 -17.02
CA VAL A 249 36.62 -9.20 -17.21
C VAL A 249 37.84 -10.09 -17.43
N VAL A 250 37.99 -11.16 -16.63
CA VAL A 250 39.10 -12.13 -16.78
C VAL A 250 39.02 -12.86 -18.12
N LEU A 251 37.82 -13.32 -18.54
CA LEU A 251 37.63 -14.00 -19.82
C LEU A 251 37.89 -13.07 -21.00
N SER A 252 37.41 -11.83 -20.95
CA SER A 252 37.67 -10.81 -21.97
C SER A 252 39.15 -10.47 -22.06
N TRP A 253 39.84 -10.34 -20.93
CA TRP A 253 41.29 -10.15 -20.90
C TRP A 253 42.03 -11.35 -21.51
N PHE A 254 41.66 -12.57 -21.13
CA PHE A 254 42.30 -13.79 -21.63
C PHE A 254 42.09 -13.99 -23.14
N MET A 255 40.88 -13.77 -23.64
CA MET A 255 40.57 -13.82 -25.07
C MET A 255 41.31 -12.72 -25.85
N GLY A 256 41.32 -11.48 -25.33
CA GLY A 256 42.06 -10.38 -25.93
C GLY A 256 43.57 -10.64 -26.01
N HIS A 257 44.15 -11.18 -24.94
CA HIS A 257 45.58 -11.50 -24.91
C HIS A 257 45.94 -12.64 -25.88
N ARG A 258 45.15 -13.72 -25.94
CA ARG A 258 45.42 -14.88 -26.82
C ARG A 258 45.28 -14.56 -28.30
N LEU A 259 44.31 -13.71 -28.67
CA LEU A 259 44.08 -13.33 -30.06
C LEU A 259 45.04 -12.22 -30.52
N GLY A 260 45.35 -11.25 -29.65
CA GLY A 260 46.30 -10.18 -29.93
C GLY A 260 47.72 -10.69 -30.20
N THR A 261 48.19 -11.70 -29.46
CA THR A 261 49.51 -12.29 -29.70
C THR A 261 49.60 -13.00 -31.05
N LYS A 262 48.56 -13.75 -31.45
CA LYS A 262 48.57 -14.46 -32.75
C LYS A 262 48.57 -13.50 -33.94
N ALA A 263 47.74 -12.45 -33.88
CA ALA A 263 47.70 -11.44 -34.93
C ALA A 263 49.03 -10.66 -35.04
N GLY A 264 49.68 -10.37 -33.91
CA GLY A 264 51.00 -9.72 -33.89
C GLY A 264 52.09 -10.55 -34.57
N TYR A 265 52.13 -11.87 -34.33
CA TYR A 265 53.09 -12.77 -34.97
C TYR A 265 52.85 -12.91 -36.49
N GLU A 266 51.59 -13.00 -36.93
CA GLU A 266 51.29 -13.06 -38.36
C GLU A 266 51.64 -11.77 -39.09
N LEU A 267 51.37 -10.61 -38.48
CA LEU A 267 51.73 -9.32 -39.07
C LEU A 267 53.25 -9.15 -39.15
N ALA A 268 53.98 -9.51 -38.09
CA ALA A 268 55.44 -9.47 -38.07
C ALA A 268 56.06 -10.40 -39.13
N ALA A 269 55.53 -11.62 -39.29
CA ALA A 269 55.98 -12.58 -40.30
C ALA A 269 55.70 -12.12 -41.74
N LYS A 270 54.62 -11.36 -41.95
CA LYS A 270 54.27 -10.79 -43.26
C LYS A 270 55.13 -9.57 -43.62
N VAL A 271 55.51 -8.78 -42.62
CA VAL A 271 56.44 -7.63 -42.80
C VAL A 271 57.87 -8.11 -43.06
N ALA A 272 58.35 -9.13 -42.35
CA ALA A 272 59.67 -9.72 -42.57
C ALA A 272 59.85 -10.22 -44.02
N ARG A 273 58.86 -10.95 -44.56
CA ARG A 273 58.87 -11.43 -45.95
C ARG A 273 58.89 -10.32 -47.00
N ARG A 274 58.30 -9.15 -46.73
CA ARG A 274 58.34 -8.01 -47.66
C ARG A 274 59.69 -7.30 -47.69
N ARG A 275 60.50 -7.44 -46.63
CA ARG A 275 61.83 -6.83 -46.54
C ARG A 275 62.86 -7.64 -47.33
N GLU A 276 62.82 -8.96 -47.20
CA GLU A 276 63.67 -9.88 -48.01
C GLU A 276 63.44 -9.71 -49.52
N VAL A 277 62.18 -9.55 -49.96
CA VAL A 277 61.87 -9.37 -51.39
C VAL A 277 62.40 -8.04 -51.96
N ARG A 278 62.59 -7.01 -51.14
CA ARG A 278 63.20 -5.73 -51.57
C ARG A 278 64.71 -5.75 -51.59
N GLU A 279 65.36 -6.63 -50.83
CA GLU A 279 66.82 -6.74 -50.81
C GLU A 279 67.35 -7.64 -51.94
N MET A 280 66.48 -8.37 -52.64
CA MET A 280 66.82 -9.21 -53.80
C MET A 280 66.53 -8.57 -55.16
N SER A 281 66.09 -7.30 -55.20
CA SER A 281 65.90 -6.51 -56.43
C SER A 281 66.93 -5.41 -56.53
#